data_AF-A0A933G5G6-F1
#
_entry.id   AF-A0A933G5G6-F1
#
_cell.length_a   1.000
_cell.length_b   1.000
_cell.length_c   1.000
_cell.angle_alpha   90.00
_cell.angle_beta   90.00
_cell.angle_gamma   90.00
#
_symmetry.space_group_name_H-M   'P 1'
#
loop_
_entity.id
_entity.type
_entity.pdbx_description
1 polymer ?
#
loop_
_entity_poly.entity_id
_entity_poly.type
_entity_poly.pdbx_seq_one_letter_code
_entity_poly.pdbx_strand_id
1 'polypeptide(L)'
;MLNRRDSIGLTGLAVVLLMGAGALAKGRPRIDLVEFGRVVELPDAPVKITTAADELPRGADGWDAVEREDGEYTIGVEWDEPRDLSEVNIEFRHAIANREKIKVQYFKPLDAQGLSGQAGDRKPSQGRWLTPKAEWWAGDRDVSFAFAPQDEETADASQPGVTYRGTSRLRFLCGKDELPPVRYLRAYGPGETATDTFDLRFEAKARIGPPVMVRIVNGYILSSDGKTTMESAVLHEGPAWLRIHYFRDEAPSANHTRVMISPVDKPDQEVTVLPAEVARRGTLGVADSGVTVARRGGKVTATRPADKAPPTDEPSTPPSDTN
;
A
#
# COMPACT_ATOMS: atom_id res chain seq x y z
N MET A 1 -33.11 36.64 62.46
CA MET A 1 -32.35 35.39 62.31
C MET A 1 -32.09 35.16 60.83
N LEU A 2 -30.93 35.61 60.35
CA LEU A 2 -30.45 35.43 58.98
C LEU A 2 -29.78 34.06 58.88
N ASN A 3 -30.18 33.22 57.93
CA ASN A 3 -29.45 32.01 57.58
C ASN A 3 -28.75 32.22 56.23
N ARG A 4 -27.49 32.68 56.30
CA ARG A 4 -26.52 32.65 55.21
C ARG A 4 -26.05 31.20 55.06
N ARG A 5 -26.28 30.60 53.89
CA ARG A 5 -25.54 29.41 53.46
C ARG A 5 -24.53 29.88 52.44
N ASP A 6 -23.27 29.78 52.82
CA ASP A 6 -22.12 30.07 51.98
C ASP A 6 -21.97 28.95 50.94
N SER A 7 -22.10 29.31 49.66
CA SER A 7 -21.76 28.46 48.52
C SER A 7 -20.24 28.52 48.33
N ILE A 8 -19.53 27.48 48.74
CA ILE A 8 -18.11 27.31 48.43
C ILE A 8 -18.02 26.90 46.96
N GLY A 9 -17.59 27.84 46.12
CA GLY A 9 -17.25 27.60 44.72
C GLY A 9 -16.00 26.72 44.64
N LEU A 10 -16.17 25.45 44.28
CA LEU A 10 -15.06 24.60 43.85
C LEU A 10 -14.80 24.89 42.37
N THR A 11 -13.94 25.87 42.12
CA THR A 11 -13.38 26.12 40.78
C THR A 11 -12.35 25.02 40.48
N GLY A 12 -12.85 23.88 40.00
CA GLY A 12 -12.02 22.80 39.49
C GLY A 12 -11.35 23.23 38.19
N LEU A 13 -10.10 23.70 38.29
CA LEU A 13 -9.23 23.94 37.16
C LEU A 13 -8.93 22.59 36.50
N ALA A 14 -9.69 22.22 35.47
CA ALA A 14 -9.35 21.10 34.60
C ALA A 14 -8.10 21.48 33.80
N VAL A 15 -6.94 21.08 34.30
CA VAL A 15 -5.70 21.07 33.52
C VAL A 15 -5.87 19.98 32.47
N VAL A 16 -6.38 20.38 31.30
CA VAL A 16 -6.27 19.57 30.09
C VAL A 16 -4.78 19.54 29.77
N LEU A 17 -4.12 18.46 30.16
CA LEU A 17 -2.82 18.08 29.62
C LEU A 17 -3.02 17.77 28.13
N LEU A 18 -2.94 18.82 27.31
CA LEU A 18 -2.56 18.72 25.91
C LEU A 18 -1.10 18.22 25.91
N MET A 19 -0.94 16.91 26.13
CA MET A 19 0.23 16.18 25.70
C MET A 19 0.26 16.32 24.18
N GLY A 20 0.93 17.36 23.71
CA GLY A 20 1.21 17.54 22.30
C GLY A 20 2.01 16.35 21.80
N ALA A 21 1.31 15.38 21.20
CA ALA A 21 1.87 14.39 20.30
C ALA A 21 2.35 15.02 18.98
N GLY A 22 2.77 16.29 19.02
CA GLY A 22 3.34 17.07 17.94
C GLY A 22 4.86 17.10 17.99
N ALA A 23 5.49 16.11 18.61
CA ALA A 23 6.86 15.77 18.26
C ALA A 23 6.80 15.18 16.85
N LEU A 24 6.85 16.07 15.87
CA LEU A 24 7.12 15.80 14.46
C LEU A 24 8.27 14.80 14.39
N ALA A 25 7.93 13.51 14.33
CA ALA A 25 8.81 12.52 13.75
C ALA A 25 9.21 13.14 12.43
N LYS A 26 10.50 13.48 12.26
CA LYS A 26 11.06 13.88 10.96
C LYS A 26 10.52 12.86 9.97
N GLY A 27 9.51 13.28 9.21
CA GLY A 27 8.57 12.35 8.59
C GLY A 27 9.37 11.38 7.76
N ARG A 28 9.42 10.11 8.19
CA ARG A 28 10.02 9.09 7.33
C ARG A 28 9.21 9.16 6.04
N PRO A 29 9.84 9.33 4.87
CA PRO A 29 9.10 9.43 3.62
C PRO A 29 8.26 8.18 3.46
N ARG A 30 6.94 8.29 3.54
CA ARG A 30 6.00 7.17 3.36
C ARG A 30 5.67 7.07 1.87
N ILE A 31 5.34 5.86 1.42
CA ILE A 31 4.81 5.65 0.08
C ILE A 31 3.32 5.96 0.14
N ASP A 32 2.89 6.98 -0.59
CA ASP A 32 1.47 7.26 -0.82
C ASP A 32 0.91 6.21 -1.79
N LEU A 33 -0.01 5.40 -1.29
CA LEU A 33 -0.62 4.31 -2.04
C LEU A 33 -1.67 4.82 -3.03
N VAL A 34 -2.17 6.06 -2.88
CA VAL A 34 -3.13 6.64 -3.83
C VAL A 34 -2.48 6.85 -5.20
N GLU A 35 -1.17 7.05 -5.28
CA GLU A 35 -0.46 7.16 -6.57
C GLU A 35 -0.58 5.89 -7.42
N PHE A 36 -0.81 4.72 -6.80
CA PHE A 36 -1.01 3.44 -7.50
C PHE A 36 -2.50 3.05 -7.61
N GLY A 37 -3.40 3.98 -7.33
CA GLY A 37 -4.84 3.80 -7.41
C GLY A 37 -5.48 4.75 -8.42
N ARG A 38 -6.78 4.58 -8.61
CA ARG A 38 -7.62 5.43 -9.46
C ARG A 38 -8.57 6.21 -8.58
N VAL A 39 -8.64 7.53 -8.78
CA VAL A 39 -9.63 8.37 -8.09
C VAL A 39 -10.96 8.28 -8.84
N VAL A 40 -11.98 7.75 -8.20
CA VAL A 40 -13.24 7.34 -8.84
C VAL A 40 -14.45 7.69 -7.98
N GLU A 41 -15.63 7.70 -8.59
CA GLU A 41 -16.89 7.67 -7.87
C GLU A 41 -17.14 6.25 -7.32
N LEU A 42 -17.37 6.14 -6.01
CA LEU A 42 -17.63 4.86 -5.35
C LEU A 42 -19.05 4.81 -4.76
N PRO A 43 -20.03 4.25 -5.49
CA PRO A 43 -21.41 4.15 -5.03
C PRO A 43 -21.56 3.12 -3.90
N ASP A 44 -22.73 3.11 -3.25
CA ASP A 44 -23.03 2.19 -2.15
C ASP A 44 -23.00 0.71 -2.54
N ALA A 45 -23.44 0.41 -3.76
CA ALA A 45 -23.44 -0.93 -4.32
C ALA A 45 -22.56 -0.95 -5.59
N PRO A 46 -21.23 -1.03 -5.46
CA PRO A 46 -20.33 -0.92 -6.60
C PRO A 46 -20.43 -2.17 -7.47
N VAL A 47 -21.11 -2.07 -8.62
CA VAL A 47 -21.51 -3.19 -9.49
C VAL A 47 -20.42 -3.68 -10.46
N LYS A 48 -19.37 -2.89 -10.70
CA LYS A 48 -18.25 -3.25 -11.58
C LYS A 48 -16.91 -2.82 -10.98
N ILE A 49 -15.82 -3.40 -11.46
CA ILE A 49 -14.47 -2.83 -11.27
C ILE A 49 -14.38 -1.61 -12.18
N THR A 50 -13.85 -0.51 -11.65
CA THR A 50 -13.65 0.72 -12.41
C THR A 50 -12.48 0.56 -13.36
N THR A 51 -12.61 1.13 -14.54
CA THR A 51 -11.56 1.20 -15.56
C THR A 51 -11.02 2.62 -15.65
N ALA A 52 -9.96 2.84 -16.42
CA ALA A 52 -9.44 4.20 -16.67
C ALA A 52 -10.50 5.18 -17.22
N ALA A 53 -11.53 4.67 -17.90
CA ALA A 53 -12.64 5.49 -18.41
C ALA A 53 -13.61 5.97 -17.32
N ASP A 54 -13.56 5.36 -16.13
CA ASP A 54 -14.40 5.69 -14.98
C ASP A 54 -13.68 6.62 -13.98
N GLU A 55 -12.42 7.01 -14.26
CA GLU A 55 -11.65 7.92 -13.41
C GLU A 55 -12.24 9.33 -13.39
N LEU A 56 -12.28 9.94 -12.21
CA LEU A 56 -12.71 11.31 -12.06
C LEU A 56 -11.64 12.25 -12.66
N PRO A 57 -12.03 13.18 -13.54
CA PRO A 57 -11.10 14.13 -14.12
C PRO A 57 -10.52 15.03 -13.03
N ARG A 58 -9.20 15.22 -13.03
CA ARG A 58 -8.53 16.15 -12.13
C ARG A 58 -8.48 17.54 -12.77
N GLY A 59 -9.21 18.49 -12.19
CA GLY A 59 -9.18 19.89 -12.56
C GLY A 59 -7.90 20.61 -12.09
N ALA A 60 -7.80 21.91 -12.38
CA ALA A 60 -6.64 22.74 -11.99
C ALA A 60 -6.47 22.85 -10.46
N ASP A 61 -7.57 22.76 -9.70
CA ASP A 61 -7.57 22.92 -8.25
C ASP A 61 -7.68 21.59 -7.47
N GLY A 62 -7.98 20.47 -8.14
CA GLY A 62 -8.22 19.18 -7.51
C GLY A 62 -9.28 18.35 -8.23
N TRP A 63 -9.82 17.36 -7.52
CA TRP A 63 -10.98 16.59 -7.92
C TRP A 63 -12.24 17.14 -7.25
N ASP A 64 -13.34 17.21 -7.98
CA ASP A 64 -14.63 17.50 -7.36
C ASP A 64 -15.19 16.21 -6.74
N ALA A 65 -15.69 16.31 -5.51
CA ALA A 65 -16.45 15.21 -4.92
C ALA A 65 -17.79 15.08 -5.65
N VAL A 66 -18.29 13.86 -5.78
CA VAL A 66 -19.53 13.57 -6.51
C VAL A 66 -20.70 13.52 -5.56
N GLU A 67 -21.76 14.27 -5.84
CA GLU A 67 -23.01 14.21 -5.08
C GLU A 67 -23.76 12.91 -5.35
N ARG A 68 -24.12 12.20 -4.28
CA ARG A 68 -24.91 10.97 -4.33
C ARG A 68 -26.41 11.29 -4.37
N GLU A 69 -27.24 10.29 -4.66
CA GLU A 69 -28.71 10.44 -4.72
C GLU A 69 -29.34 10.98 -3.42
N ASP A 70 -28.71 10.77 -2.26
CA ASP A 70 -29.16 11.27 -0.96
C ASP A 70 -28.63 12.67 -0.61
N GLY A 71 -27.91 13.30 -1.55
CA GLY A 71 -27.26 14.60 -1.42
C GLY A 71 -25.92 14.56 -0.66
N GLU A 72 -25.40 13.39 -0.30
CA GLU A 72 -24.07 13.27 0.32
C GLU A 72 -22.96 13.25 -0.74
N TYR A 73 -21.92 14.06 -0.56
CA TYR A 73 -20.76 14.09 -1.45
C TYR A 73 -19.78 12.96 -1.13
N THR A 74 -19.29 12.26 -2.16
CA THR A 74 -18.33 11.17 -2.03
C THR A 74 -17.17 11.32 -3.00
N ILE A 75 -16.00 10.84 -2.58
CA ILE A 75 -14.85 10.65 -3.45
C ILE A 75 -14.08 9.42 -2.97
N GLY A 76 -13.55 8.62 -3.88
CA GLY A 76 -12.88 7.39 -3.50
C GLY A 76 -11.65 7.07 -4.34
N VAL A 77 -10.93 6.06 -3.87
CA VAL A 77 -9.79 5.47 -4.54
C VAL A 77 -10.04 3.98 -4.70
N GLU A 78 -9.83 3.47 -5.92
CA GLU A 78 -9.86 2.05 -6.22
C GLU A 78 -8.48 1.58 -6.69
N TRP A 79 -8.06 0.41 -6.22
CA TRP A 79 -6.84 -0.27 -6.63
C TRP A 79 -7.18 -1.58 -7.36
N ASP A 80 -6.33 -1.97 -8.31
CA ASP A 80 -6.49 -3.25 -9.04
C ASP A 80 -6.32 -4.47 -8.13
N GLU A 81 -5.54 -4.33 -7.07
CA GLU A 81 -5.32 -5.34 -6.05
C GLU A 81 -5.54 -4.70 -4.66
N PRO A 82 -5.89 -5.47 -3.62
CA PRO A 82 -6.01 -4.94 -2.27
C PRO A 82 -4.73 -4.23 -1.79
N ARG A 83 -4.90 -3.31 -0.85
CA ARG A 83 -3.84 -2.60 -0.14
C ARG A 83 -4.11 -2.65 1.35
N ASP A 84 -3.05 -2.75 2.14
CA ASP A 84 -3.13 -2.70 3.59
C ASP A 84 -2.99 -1.24 4.02
N LEU A 85 -4.08 -0.61 4.45
CA LEU A 85 -4.10 0.81 4.79
C LEU A 85 -4.11 1.01 6.31
N SER A 86 -3.23 1.84 6.85
CA SER A 86 -3.21 2.17 8.29
C SER A 86 -3.57 3.64 8.56
N GLU A 87 -3.38 4.51 7.57
CA GLU A 87 -3.70 5.93 7.68
C GLU A 87 -4.16 6.47 6.33
N VAL A 88 -5.13 7.37 6.35
CA VAL A 88 -5.61 8.08 5.16
C VAL A 88 -5.82 9.55 5.45
N ASN A 89 -5.65 10.39 4.44
CA ASN A 89 -5.79 11.84 4.52
C ASN A 89 -6.52 12.38 3.28
N ILE A 90 -7.39 13.35 3.52
CA ILE A 90 -8.06 14.14 2.49
C ILE A 90 -7.74 15.61 2.73
N GLU A 91 -7.21 16.30 1.73
CA GLU A 91 -6.90 17.73 1.78
C GLU A 91 -7.69 18.46 0.70
N PHE A 92 -8.44 19.48 1.09
CA PHE A 92 -9.24 20.35 0.24
C PHE A 92 -8.45 21.58 -0.19
N ARG A 93 -8.87 22.18 -1.29
CA ARG A 93 -8.26 23.40 -1.83
C ARG A 93 -8.37 24.58 -0.87
N HIS A 94 -9.54 24.74 -0.26
CA HIS A 94 -9.89 25.82 0.68
C HIS A 94 -10.29 25.25 2.05
N ALA A 95 -10.44 26.15 3.02
CA ALA A 95 -10.85 25.74 4.37
C ALA A 95 -12.27 25.18 4.38
N ILE A 96 -12.51 24.20 5.25
CA ILE A 96 -13.80 23.51 5.38
C ILE A 96 -14.37 23.73 6.79
N ALA A 97 -15.65 24.08 6.87
CA ALA A 97 -16.30 24.39 8.15
C ALA A 97 -16.71 23.13 8.93
N ASN A 98 -17.21 22.11 8.24
CA ASN A 98 -17.86 20.93 8.83
C ASN A 98 -17.00 19.66 8.74
N ARG A 99 -15.71 19.78 9.09
CA ARG A 99 -14.71 18.70 8.96
C ARG A 99 -15.03 17.45 9.78
N GLU A 100 -15.77 17.60 10.87
CA GLU A 100 -16.28 16.50 11.70
C GLU A 100 -17.35 15.64 11.02
N LYS A 101 -17.98 16.13 9.95
CA LYS A 101 -18.92 15.34 9.15
C LYS A 101 -18.20 14.40 8.18
N ILE A 102 -16.92 14.62 7.92
CA ILE A 102 -16.14 13.80 7.00
C ILE A 102 -15.87 12.45 7.66
N LYS A 103 -16.20 11.37 6.94
CA LYS A 103 -15.97 9.99 7.35
C LYS A 103 -15.20 9.26 6.29
N VAL A 104 -14.47 8.24 6.70
CA VAL A 104 -13.81 7.30 5.81
C VAL A 104 -14.56 5.96 5.84
N GLN A 105 -14.63 5.28 4.71
CA GLN A 105 -15.11 3.91 4.62
C GLN A 105 -14.19 3.08 3.73
N TYR A 106 -14.05 1.80 4.07
CA TYR A 106 -13.39 0.81 3.22
C TYR A 106 -14.38 -0.25 2.78
N PHE A 107 -14.18 -0.81 1.60
CA PHE A 107 -15.01 -1.92 1.13
C PHE A 107 -14.44 -3.23 1.64
N LYS A 108 -15.27 -4.01 2.33
CA LYS A 108 -14.95 -5.39 2.70
C LYS A 108 -15.71 -6.34 1.75
N PRO A 109 -15.02 -7.08 0.87
CA PRO A 109 -15.64 -8.15 0.08
C PRO A 109 -16.32 -9.17 0.99
N LEU A 110 -17.39 -9.82 0.52
CA LEU A 110 -17.95 -10.96 1.26
C LEU A 110 -16.95 -12.13 1.26
N ASP A 111 -16.64 -12.65 2.44
CA ASP A 111 -15.72 -13.78 2.60
C ASP A 111 -16.29 -15.04 1.94
N ALA A 112 -15.44 -15.76 1.18
CA ALA A 112 -15.84 -16.94 0.42
C ALA A 112 -16.34 -18.12 1.29
N GLN A 113 -16.11 -18.09 2.60
CA GLN A 113 -16.42 -19.18 3.53
C GLN A 113 -17.90 -19.30 3.88
N GLY A 114 -18.73 -18.28 3.61
CA GLY A 114 -20.19 -18.37 3.82
C GLY A 114 -20.98 -18.98 2.66
N LEU A 115 -20.34 -19.22 1.50
CA LEU A 115 -20.97 -19.71 0.28
C LEU A 115 -20.20 -20.93 -0.23
N SER A 116 -20.15 -21.98 0.56
CA SER A 116 -19.67 -23.30 0.14
C SER A 116 -20.59 -23.87 -0.93
N GLY A 117 -20.29 -23.69 -2.22
CA GLY A 117 -21.04 -24.41 -3.25
C GLY A 117 -20.70 -24.16 -4.72
N GLN A 118 -20.40 -22.93 -5.16
CA GLN A 118 -20.21 -22.68 -6.61
C GLN A 118 -19.08 -21.68 -6.86
N ALA A 119 -18.00 -22.18 -7.45
CA ALA A 119 -16.80 -21.42 -7.82
C ALA A 119 -16.91 -20.74 -9.19
N GLY A 120 -18.08 -20.76 -9.84
CA GLY A 120 -18.33 -20.09 -11.11
C GLY A 120 -18.89 -18.69 -10.88
N ASP A 121 -18.23 -17.66 -11.40
CA ASP A 121 -18.69 -16.26 -11.43
C ASP A 121 -18.87 -15.55 -10.08
N ARG A 122 -17.79 -15.49 -9.28
CA ARG A 122 -17.70 -14.47 -8.23
C ARG A 122 -17.77 -13.09 -8.86
N LYS A 123 -18.79 -12.30 -8.54
CA LYS A 123 -18.79 -10.88 -8.89
C LYS A 123 -17.94 -10.12 -7.85
N PRO A 124 -16.79 -9.51 -8.23
CA PRO A 124 -15.97 -8.70 -7.32
C PRO A 124 -16.71 -7.51 -6.71
N SER A 125 -17.94 -7.24 -7.16
CA SER A 125 -18.88 -6.25 -6.64
C SER A 125 -19.58 -6.63 -5.33
N GLN A 126 -19.54 -7.90 -4.90
CA GLN A 126 -20.27 -8.33 -3.70
C GLN A 126 -19.43 -8.05 -2.44
N GLY A 127 -19.88 -7.06 -1.66
CA GLY A 127 -19.27 -6.67 -0.39
C GLY A 127 -20.13 -5.66 0.35
N ARG A 128 -19.56 -5.08 1.40
CA ARG A 128 -20.19 -3.99 2.15
C ARG A 128 -19.18 -2.91 2.52
N TRP A 129 -19.63 -1.68 2.54
CA TRP A 129 -18.88 -0.57 3.11
C TRP A 129 -18.87 -0.66 4.63
N LEU A 130 -17.68 -0.49 5.21
CA LEU A 130 -17.47 -0.43 6.65
C LEU A 130 -16.78 0.88 7.00
N THR A 131 -17.25 1.53 8.06
CA THR A 131 -16.57 2.68 8.65
C THR A 131 -15.57 2.16 9.68
N PRO A 132 -14.26 2.37 9.48
CA PRO A 132 -13.27 1.92 10.45
C PRO A 132 -13.35 2.77 11.72
N LYS A 133 -13.01 2.17 12.86
CA LYS A 133 -12.68 2.91 14.06
C LYS A 133 -11.31 3.54 13.85
N ALA A 134 -11.24 4.85 14.03
CA ALA A 134 -10.03 5.62 13.78
C ALA A 134 -9.87 6.74 14.80
N GLU A 135 -8.63 7.02 15.17
CA GLU A 135 -8.28 8.34 15.68
C GLU A 135 -8.24 9.30 14.49
N TRP A 136 -8.84 10.48 14.64
CA TRP A 136 -8.88 11.46 13.58
C TRP A 136 -8.51 12.84 14.11
N TRP A 137 -7.91 13.62 13.23
CA TRP A 137 -7.59 15.02 13.46
C TRP A 137 -7.81 15.80 12.18
N ALA A 138 -8.03 17.10 12.33
CA ALA A 138 -8.29 17.97 11.20
C ALA A 138 -7.57 19.31 11.35
N GLY A 139 -7.00 19.79 10.25
CA GLY A 139 -6.58 21.17 10.09
C GLY A 139 -7.71 22.04 9.56
N ASP A 140 -7.35 23.20 9.00
CA ASP A 140 -8.32 24.08 8.34
C ASP A 140 -8.80 23.49 7.00
N ARG A 141 -7.93 22.73 6.33
CA ARG A 141 -8.16 22.24 4.95
C ARG A 141 -8.10 20.73 4.82
N ASP A 142 -7.68 20.01 5.85
CA ASP A 142 -7.41 18.58 5.76
C ASP A 142 -7.98 17.81 6.94
N VAL A 143 -8.32 16.55 6.68
CA VAL A 143 -8.76 15.58 7.69
C VAL A 143 -7.96 14.31 7.51
N SER A 144 -7.45 13.78 8.61
CA SER A 144 -6.66 12.56 8.63
C SER A 144 -7.27 11.54 9.58
N PHE A 145 -7.15 10.27 9.21
CA PHE A 145 -7.65 9.14 9.97
C PHE A 145 -6.54 8.11 10.13
N ALA A 146 -6.15 7.81 11.36
CA ALA A 146 -5.28 6.69 11.71
C ALA A 146 -6.15 5.55 12.25
N PHE A 147 -6.09 4.38 11.62
CA PHE A 147 -6.97 3.27 11.96
C PHE A 147 -6.56 2.59 13.26
N ALA A 148 -7.55 2.33 14.12
CA ALA A 148 -7.36 1.58 15.35
C ALA A 148 -7.11 0.08 15.05
N PRO A 149 -6.75 -0.74 16.04
CA PRO A 149 -6.76 -2.20 15.90
C PRO A 149 -8.14 -2.75 15.46
N GLN A 150 -8.16 -3.77 14.61
CA GLN A 150 -9.38 -4.31 13.99
C GLN A 150 -10.35 -4.98 14.98
N ASP A 151 -9.84 -5.54 16.07
CA ASP A 151 -10.62 -6.14 17.16
C ASP A 151 -11.57 -5.18 17.86
N GLU A 152 -11.37 -3.88 17.66
CA GLU A 152 -12.26 -2.85 18.18
C GLU A 152 -13.44 -2.51 17.24
N GLU A 153 -13.47 -3.05 16.01
CA GLU A 153 -14.48 -2.76 14.99
C GLU A 153 -15.57 -3.82 14.83
N THR A 154 -15.20 -5.10 15.00
CA THR A 154 -16.12 -6.23 14.78
C THR A 154 -15.89 -7.32 15.83
N ALA A 155 -16.97 -7.88 16.36
CA ALA A 155 -16.93 -9.00 17.32
C ALA A 155 -16.21 -10.25 16.77
N ASP A 156 -16.15 -10.39 15.44
CA ASP A 156 -15.53 -11.51 14.72
C ASP A 156 -14.11 -11.21 14.24
N ALA A 157 -13.38 -10.29 14.89
CA ALA A 157 -12.00 -10.01 14.51
C ALA A 157 -11.11 -11.24 14.70
N SER A 158 -10.84 -11.93 13.60
CA SER A 158 -10.01 -13.13 13.56
C SER A 158 -8.52 -12.86 13.77
N GLN A 159 -8.11 -11.59 13.81
CA GLN A 159 -6.72 -11.15 13.98
C GLN A 159 -6.65 -9.96 14.95
N PRO A 160 -6.54 -10.20 16.27
CA PRO A 160 -6.43 -9.13 17.25
C PRO A 160 -5.13 -8.33 17.05
N GLY A 161 -5.19 -7.01 17.21
CA GLY A 161 -4.03 -6.13 17.13
C GLY A 161 -3.63 -5.67 15.71
N VAL A 162 -4.38 -6.05 14.66
CA VAL A 162 -4.11 -5.57 13.30
C VAL A 162 -4.55 -4.12 13.14
N THR A 163 -3.59 -3.20 12.98
CA THR A 163 -3.81 -1.75 12.85
C THR A 163 -3.97 -1.26 11.40
N TYR A 164 -4.26 -2.18 10.48
CA TYR A 164 -4.49 -1.84 9.07
C TYR A 164 -5.76 -2.48 8.52
N ARG A 165 -6.25 -2.00 7.38
CA ARG A 165 -7.39 -2.54 6.66
C ARG A 165 -6.95 -2.94 5.26
N GLY A 166 -7.03 -4.23 4.96
CA GLY A 166 -6.86 -4.76 3.61
C GLY A 166 -8.08 -4.44 2.75
N THR A 167 -7.95 -3.59 1.74
CA THR A 167 -9.05 -3.23 0.84
C THR A 167 -8.55 -2.83 -0.55
N SER A 168 -9.34 -3.08 -1.59
CA SER A 168 -9.13 -2.51 -2.91
C SER A 168 -9.93 -1.24 -3.15
N ARG A 169 -10.74 -0.78 -2.19
CA ARG A 169 -11.60 0.40 -2.32
C ARG A 169 -11.72 1.17 -1.02
N LEU A 170 -11.45 2.46 -1.09
CA LEU A 170 -11.59 3.41 0.01
C LEU A 170 -12.43 4.59 -0.47
N ARG A 171 -13.37 5.08 0.33
CA ARG A 171 -14.09 6.33 0.04
C ARG A 171 -14.16 7.26 1.24
N PHE A 172 -14.24 8.55 0.95
CA PHE A 172 -14.57 9.59 1.90
C PHE A 172 -16.03 10.01 1.68
N LEU A 173 -16.82 9.97 2.74
CA LEU A 173 -18.14 10.59 2.81
C LEU A 173 -17.96 11.99 3.36
N CYS A 174 -18.27 13.00 2.56
CA CYS A 174 -17.88 14.38 2.84
C CYS A 174 -19.04 15.25 3.37
N GLY A 175 -20.21 14.66 3.64
CA GLY A 175 -21.40 15.37 4.09
C GLY A 175 -22.24 15.94 2.94
N LYS A 176 -23.22 16.78 3.24
CA LYS A 176 -24.21 17.30 2.27
C LYS A 176 -23.99 18.74 1.85
N ASP A 177 -22.99 19.39 2.42
CA ASP A 177 -22.64 20.76 2.09
C ASP A 177 -21.72 20.71 0.86
N GLU A 178 -21.87 21.65 -0.08
CA GLU A 178 -20.92 21.78 -1.20
C GLU A 178 -19.52 22.07 -0.64
N LEU A 179 -18.53 21.33 -1.14
CA LEU A 179 -17.16 21.42 -0.65
C LEU A 179 -16.22 21.96 -1.73
N PRO A 180 -15.12 22.62 -1.33
CA PRO A 180 -14.04 22.94 -2.25
C PRO A 180 -13.51 21.66 -2.94
N PRO A 181 -12.85 21.78 -4.09
CA PRO A 181 -12.19 20.64 -4.72
C PRO A 181 -11.18 19.96 -3.79
N VAL A 182 -11.11 18.64 -3.85
CA VAL A 182 -10.13 17.81 -3.14
C VAL A 182 -8.79 17.94 -3.84
N ARG A 183 -7.84 18.58 -3.17
CA ARG A 183 -6.49 18.82 -3.69
C ARG A 183 -5.62 17.57 -3.63
N TYR A 184 -5.67 16.85 -2.51
CA TYR A 184 -4.93 15.60 -2.30
C TYR A 184 -5.79 14.56 -1.59
N LEU A 185 -5.69 13.33 -2.08
CA LEU A 185 -6.03 12.12 -1.35
C LEU A 185 -4.72 11.40 -1.09
N ARG A 186 -4.52 10.95 0.15
CA ARG A 186 -3.33 10.18 0.53
C ARG A 186 -3.76 8.96 1.32
N ALA A 187 -3.09 7.84 1.08
CA ALA A 187 -3.33 6.60 1.80
C ALA A 187 -1.99 5.94 2.06
N TYR A 188 -1.78 5.47 3.27
CA TYR A 188 -0.49 4.95 3.68
C TYR A 188 -0.62 3.57 4.30
N GLY A 189 0.35 2.72 4.01
CA GLY A 189 0.46 1.42 4.63
C GLY A 189 1.07 1.44 6.03
N PRO A 190 0.98 0.30 6.75
CA PRO A 190 1.59 0.14 8.07
C PRO A 190 3.11 -0.03 8.03
N GLY A 191 3.66 -0.46 6.89
CA GLY A 191 5.05 -0.86 6.77
C GLY A 191 6.05 0.29 6.72
N GLU A 192 7.28 0.03 7.17
CA GLU A 192 8.39 0.95 6.98
C GLU A 192 8.79 1.02 5.50
N THR A 193 9.34 2.16 5.08
CA THR A 193 9.89 2.35 3.74
C THR A 193 11.41 2.50 3.81
N ALA A 194 12.07 2.19 2.70
CA ALA A 194 13.51 2.36 2.54
C ALA A 194 13.83 2.90 1.15
N THR A 195 15.03 3.46 1.01
CA THR A 195 15.58 3.87 -0.29
C THR A 195 16.95 3.26 -0.46
N ASP A 196 17.12 2.43 -1.49
CA ASP A 196 18.38 1.77 -1.81
C ASP A 196 18.73 1.90 -3.29
N THR A 197 20.00 1.67 -3.63
CA THR A 197 20.45 1.58 -5.02
C THR A 197 20.70 0.12 -5.38
N PHE A 198 20.17 -0.31 -6.50
CA PHE A 198 20.25 -1.68 -6.99
C PHE A 198 20.96 -1.70 -8.35
N ASP A 199 22.02 -2.49 -8.45
CA ASP A 199 22.75 -2.78 -9.69
C ASP A 199 22.04 -3.91 -10.44
N LEU A 200 21.74 -3.68 -11.71
CA LEU A 200 21.19 -4.67 -12.64
C LEU A 200 22.29 -5.15 -13.56
N ARG A 201 22.50 -6.47 -13.60
CA ARG A 201 23.48 -7.14 -14.45
C ARG A 201 22.78 -8.19 -15.29
N PHE A 202 23.17 -8.28 -16.55
CA PHE A 202 22.65 -9.22 -17.53
C PHE A 202 23.78 -10.14 -17.97
N GLU A 203 23.58 -11.44 -17.85
CA GLU A 203 24.53 -12.43 -18.35
C GLU A 203 24.62 -12.41 -19.88
N ALA A 204 25.75 -12.83 -20.45
CA ALA A 204 25.95 -12.82 -21.91
C ALA A 204 24.94 -13.68 -22.69
N LYS A 205 24.31 -14.66 -22.03
CA LYS A 205 23.28 -15.54 -22.60
C LYS A 205 21.93 -15.36 -21.89
N ALA A 206 21.72 -14.21 -21.24
CA ALA A 206 20.47 -13.90 -20.57
C ALA A 206 19.31 -13.89 -21.57
N ARG A 207 18.16 -14.40 -21.14
CA ARG A 207 16.91 -14.34 -21.90
C ARG A 207 16.41 -12.89 -22.02
N ILE A 208 16.73 -12.08 -21.02
CA ILE A 208 16.38 -10.67 -20.92
C ILE A 208 17.67 -9.85 -21.01
N GLY A 209 17.70 -8.83 -21.86
CA GLY A 209 18.83 -7.92 -21.99
C GLY A 209 18.36 -6.55 -22.51
N PRO A 210 19.20 -5.50 -22.38
CA PRO A 210 18.86 -4.16 -22.85
C PRO A 210 18.54 -4.12 -24.36
N PRO A 211 17.59 -3.25 -24.80
CA PRO A 211 16.82 -2.35 -23.97
C PRO A 211 15.74 -3.06 -23.16
N VAL A 212 15.68 -2.77 -21.85
CA VAL A 212 14.64 -3.29 -20.94
C VAL A 212 13.76 -2.19 -20.42
N MET A 213 12.47 -2.48 -20.30
CA MET A 213 11.52 -1.69 -19.52
C MET A 213 11.55 -2.17 -18.08
N VAL A 214 11.69 -1.22 -17.14
CA VAL A 214 11.53 -1.47 -15.72
C VAL A 214 10.27 -0.76 -15.25
N ARG A 215 9.40 -1.46 -14.54
CA ARG A 215 8.18 -0.93 -13.93
C ARG A 215 8.16 -1.24 -12.44
N ILE A 216 7.68 -0.32 -11.62
CA ILE A 216 7.54 -0.51 -10.18
C ILE A 216 6.08 -0.42 -9.77
N VAL A 217 5.66 -1.36 -8.92
CA VAL A 217 4.35 -1.35 -8.25
C VAL A 217 4.58 -1.12 -6.76
N ASN A 218 3.78 -0.25 -6.13
CA ASN A 218 3.88 0.11 -4.70
C ASN A 218 5.27 0.64 -4.31
N GLY A 219 5.86 1.49 -5.15
CA GLY A 219 7.16 2.11 -4.92
C GLY A 219 7.58 3.01 -6.09
N TYR A 220 8.75 3.61 -6.00
CA TYR A 220 9.22 4.58 -6.99
C TYR A 220 10.66 4.31 -7.42
N ILE A 221 10.94 4.50 -8.71
CA ILE A 221 12.29 4.75 -9.21
C ILE A 221 12.60 6.21 -8.93
N LEU A 222 13.71 6.47 -8.24
CA LEU A 222 14.21 7.80 -8.01
C LEU A 222 15.25 8.14 -9.09
N SER A 223 15.11 9.33 -9.67
CA SER A 223 16.13 9.89 -10.55
C SER A 223 17.46 10.12 -9.81
N SER A 224 18.52 10.43 -10.56
CA SER A 224 19.85 10.71 -9.99
C SER A 224 19.84 11.89 -9.00
N ASP A 225 18.92 12.84 -9.17
CA ASP A 225 18.73 13.96 -8.23
C ASP A 225 18.02 13.57 -6.93
N GLY A 226 17.42 12.37 -6.89
CA GLY A 226 16.65 11.86 -5.77
C GLY A 226 15.32 12.57 -5.50
N LYS A 227 14.87 13.45 -6.39
CA LYS A 227 13.65 14.26 -6.23
C LYS A 227 12.55 13.83 -7.19
N THR A 228 12.90 13.45 -8.41
CA THR A 228 11.91 12.95 -9.37
C THR A 228 11.65 11.47 -9.13
N THR A 229 10.39 11.13 -8.86
CA THR A 229 9.86 9.77 -8.82
C THR A 229 9.34 9.37 -10.20
N MET A 230 9.56 8.12 -10.58
CA MET A 230 9.05 7.51 -11.81
C MET A 230 8.55 6.11 -11.49
N GLU A 231 7.44 5.71 -12.10
CA GLU A 231 6.93 4.33 -12.00
C GLU A 231 7.57 3.40 -13.03
N SER A 232 8.14 3.96 -14.10
CA SER A 232 8.83 3.20 -15.12
C SER A 232 10.06 3.90 -15.68
N ALA A 233 10.99 3.13 -16.21
CA ALA A 233 12.19 3.61 -16.89
C ALA A 233 12.62 2.61 -17.96
N VAL A 234 13.16 3.12 -19.08
CA VAL A 234 13.79 2.29 -20.10
C VAL A 234 15.31 2.35 -19.92
N LEU A 235 15.93 1.17 -19.78
CA LEU A 235 17.38 1.03 -19.67
C LEU A 235 17.93 0.50 -20.99
N HIS A 236 18.65 1.35 -21.72
CA HIS A 236 19.18 1.01 -23.05
C HIS A 236 20.48 0.20 -23.02
N GLU A 237 21.22 0.25 -21.92
CA GLU A 237 22.54 -0.36 -21.78
C GLU A 237 22.69 -1.09 -20.44
N GLY A 238 23.67 -1.99 -20.35
CA GLY A 238 24.03 -2.73 -19.14
C GLY A 238 25.55 -2.73 -18.92
N PRO A 239 26.04 -2.72 -17.66
CA PRO A 239 25.29 -2.76 -16.40
C PRO A 239 24.58 -1.42 -16.10
N ALA A 240 23.41 -1.51 -15.47
CA ALA A 240 22.61 -0.35 -15.07
C ALA A 240 22.41 -0.33 -13.57
N TRP A 241 21.92 0.79 -13.03
CA TRP A 241 21.53 0.88 -11.63
C TRP A 241 20.26 1.70 -11.47
N LEU A 242 19.48 1.36 -10.45
CA LEU A 242 18.22 2.00 -10.11
C LEU A 242 18.25 2.38 -8.64
N ARG A 243 17.89 3.62 -8.32
CA ARG A 243 17.61 4.00 -6.94
C ARG A 243 16.11 3.81 -6.72
N ILE A 244 15.72 3.01 -5.73
CA ILE A 244 14.32 2.61 -5.54
C ILE A 244 13.88 2.98 -4.13
N HIS A 245 12.72 3.63 -4.02
CA HIS A 245 11.99 3.81 -2.76
C HIS A 245 10.91 2.73 -2.64
N TYR A 246 10.94 1.92 -1.59
CA TYR A 246 10.15 0.69 -1.49
C TYR A 246 9.73 0.39 -0.03
N PHE A 247 8.73 -0.48 0.15
CA PHE A 247 8.34 -1.01 1.47
C PHE A 247 9.36 -2.04 1.95
N ARG A 248 9.90 -1.84 3.15
CA ARG A 248 10.98 -2.65 3.73
C ARG A 248 10.50 -4.03 4.21
N ASP A 249 9.23 -4.14 4.53
CA ASP A 249 8.67 -5.38 5.12
C ASP A 249 8.81 -6.56 4.17
N GLU A 250 9.16 -7.71 4.75
CA GLU A 250 9.44 -8.96 4.04
C GLU A 250 8.24 -9.92 4.02
N ALA A 251 7.29 -9.70 4.94
CA ALA A 251 6.13 -10.56 5.12
C ALA A 251 5.16 -10.33 3.95
N PRO A 252 4.81 -11.37 3.17
CA PRO A 252 3.85 -11.28 2.07
C PRO A 252 2.67 -10.39 2.45
N SER A 253 2.63 -9.19 1.87
CA SER A 253 1.59 -8.21 2.10
C SER A 253 1.09 -7.65 0.78
N ALA A 254 -0.11 -7.11 0.80
CA ALA A 254 -0.73 -6.53 -0.39
C ALA A 254 0.00 -5.25 -0.85
N ASN A 255 0.84 -4.68 0.03
CA ASN A 255 1.64 -3.49 -0.23
C ASN A 255 3.07 -3.78 -0.73
N HIS A 256 3.45 -5.04 -0.95
CA HIS A 256 4.80 -5.35 -1.41
C HIS A 256 5.20 -4.56 -2.66
N THR A 257 6.38 -3.94 -2.59
CA THR A 257 6.99 -3.31 -3.77
C THR A 257 7.49 -4.40 -4.71
N ARG A 258 7.03 -4.37 -5.95
CA ARG A 258 7.48 -5.27 -7.03
C ARG A 258 8.19 -4.46 -8.09
N VAL A 259 9.33 -4.96 -8.55
CA VAL A 259 10.05 -4.42 -9.71
C VAL A 259 9.94 -5.44 -10.83
N MET A 260 9.24 -5.04 -11.88
CA MET A 260 9.01 -5.84 -13.07
C MET A 260 10.01 -5.39 -14.14
N ILE A 261 10.75 -6.34 -14.71
CA ILE A 261 11.79 -6.08 -15.73
C ILE A 261 11.44 -6.93 -16.94
N SER A 262 11.25 -6.31 -18.09
CA SER A 262 10.94 -7.02 -19.34
C SER A 262 11.69 -6.41 -20.53
N PRO A 263 12.04 -7.22 -21.56
CA PRO A 263 12.51 -6.67 -22.83
C PRO A 263 11.45 -5.75 -23.44
N VAL A 264 11.87 -4.61 -24.01
CA VAL A 264 10.93 -3.66 -24.64
C VAL A 264 10.14 -4.29 -25.79
N ASP A 265 10.75 -5.24 -26.51
CA ASP A 265 10.16 -5.94 -27.66
C ASP A 265 9.36 -7.20 -27.28
N LYS A 266 9.51 -7.69 -26.04
CA LYS A 266 8.90 -8.95 -25.55
C LYS A 266 8.41 -8.80 -24.11
N PRO A 267 7.35 -8.00 -23.88
CA PRO A 267 6.84 -7.74 -22.53
C PRO A 267 6.32 -8.99 -21.82
N ASP A 268 6.03 -10.07 -22.55
CA ASP A 268 5.64 -11.38 -22.03
C ASP A 268 6.80 -12.12 -21.33
N GLN A 269 8.04 -11.71 -21.56
CA GLN A 269 9.23 -12.27 -20.90
C GLN A 269 9.61 -11.47 -19.65
N GLU A 270 8.62 -11.07 -18.86
CA GLU A 270 8.81 -10.29 -17.66
C GLU A 270 9.39 -11.15 -16.51
N VAL A 271 10.28 -10.54 -15.74
CA VAL A 271 10.68 -11.06 -14.42
C VAL A 271 10.31 -10.08 -13.33
N THR A 272 9.90 -10.61 -12.18
CA THR A 272 9.59 -9.81 -10.99
C THR A 272 10.66 -10.04 -9.93
N VAL A 273 11.15 -8.96 -9.34
CA VAL A 273 12.02 -8.98 -8.15
C VAL A 273 11.41 -8.13 -7.03
N LEU A 274 11.66 -8.54 -5.79
CA LEU A 274 11.24 -7.80 -4.60
C LEU A 274 12.43 -7.03 -4.03
N PRO A 275 12.45 -5.68 -4.05
CA PRO A 275 13.57 -4.90 -3.52
C PRO A 275 13.92 -5.22 -2.07
N ALA A 276 12.92 -5.49 -1.23
CA ALA A 276 13.13 -5.89 0.16
C ALA A 276 13.94 -7.20 0.27
N GLU A 277 13.64 -8.17 -0.59
CA GLU A 277 14.38 -9.44 -0.64
C GLU A 277 15.83 -9.23 -1.10
N VAL A 278 16.04 -8.42 -2.14
CA VAL A 278 17.39 -8.08 -2.62
C VAL A 278 18.17 -7.33 -1.54
N ALA A 279 17.53 -6.41 -0.82
CA ALA A 279 18.17 -5.63 0.22
C ALA A 279 18.61 -6.47 1.43
N ARG A 280 17.84 -7.52 1.77
CA ARG A 280 18.20 -8.51 2.79
C ARG A 280 19.33 -9.42 2.33
N ARG A 281 19.21 -10.01 1.13
CA ARG A 281 20.17 -11.02 0.64
C ARG A 281 21.46 -10.41 0.09
N GLY A 282 21.43 -9.12 -0.24
CA GLY A 282 22.54 -8.40 -0.89
C GLY A 282 22.57 -8.61 -2.41
N THR A 283 22.31 -9.83 -2.89
CA THR A 283 22.22 -10.14 -4.32
C THR A 283 21.18 -11.22 -4.57
N LEU A 284 20.45 -11.10 -5.67
CA LEU A 284 19.45 -12.06 -6.12
C LEU A 284 19.63 -12.31 -7.62
N GLY A 285 19.92 -13.55 -7.99
CA GLY A 285 19.81 -14.01 -9.37
C GLY A 285 18.39 -14.47 -9.64
N VAL A 286 17.80 -14.02 -10.76
CA VAL A 286 16.50 -14.51 -11.21
C VAL A 286 16.73 -15.68 -12.14
N ALA A 287 16.40 -16.89 -11.65
CA ALA A 287 16.58 -18.13 -12.39
C ALA A 287 16.00 -18.04 -13.82
N ASP A 288 16.65 -18.71 -14.77
CA ASP A 288 16.25 -18.84 -16.19
C ASP A 288 16.20 -17.53 -17.01
N SER A 289 16.39 -16.38 -16.39
CA SER A 289 16.39 -15.08 -17.06
C SER A 289 17.79 -14.56 -17.39
N GLY A 290 18.81 -14.98 -16.62
CA GLY A 290 20.16 -14.42 -16.67
C GLY A 290 20.27 -12.99 -16.13
N VAL A 291 19.26 -12.52 -15.37
CA VAL A 291 19.27 -11.22 -14.68
C VAL A 291 19.75 -11.42 -13.24
N THR A 292 20.73 -10.61 -12.84
CA THR A 292 21.16 -10.50 -11.44
C THR A 292 20.90 -9.08 -10.95
N VAL A 293 20.26 -8.97 -9.78
CA VAL A 293 20.00 -7.71 -9.10
C VAL A 293 20.75 -7.69 -7.78
N ALA A 294 21.58 -6.67 -7.54
CA ALA A 294 22.40 -6.56 -6.33
C ALA A 294 22.20 -5.21 -5.65
N ARG A 295 22.08 -5.17 -4.33
CA ARG A 295 22.07 -3.92 -3.57
C ARG A 295 23.48 -3.34 -3.55
N ARG A 296 23.65 -2.14 -4.10
CA ARG A 296 24.93 -1.41 -4.13
C ARG A 296 25.39 -1.07 -2.71
N GLY A 297 26.64 -1.38 -2.38
CA GLY A 297 27.21 -1.14 -1.06
C GLY A 297 26.76 -2.13 0.03
N GLY A 298 25.91 -3.10 -0.29
CA GLY A 298 25.60 -4.20 0.62
C GLY A 298 26.83 -5.08 0.85
N LYS A 299 27.06 -5.50 2.11
CA LYS A 299 27.99 -6.60 2.36
C LYS A 299 27.41 -7.84 1.68
N VAL A 300 28.13 -8.40 0.72
CA VAL A 300 27.77 -9.69 0.14
C VAL A 300 27.87 -10.71 1.26
N THR A 301 26.74 -11.08 1.85
CA THR A 301 26.68 -12.21 2.77
C THR A 301 26.94 -13.41 1.87
N ALA A 302 28.18 -13.91 1.86
CA ALA A 302 28.58 -15.04 1.04
C ALA A 302 27.58 -16.18 1.26
N THR A 303 26.69 -16.36 0.29
CA THR A 303 25.71 -17.44 0.34
C THR A 303 26.54 -18.69 0.17
N ARG A 304 26.73 -19.44 1.27
CA ARG A 304 27.36 -20.76 1.21
C ARG A 304 26.65 -21.51 0.08
N PRO A 305 27.36 -21.90 -1.00
CA PRO A 305 26.72 -22.60 -2.10
C PRO A 305 25.92 -23.74 -1.50
N ALA A 306 24.65 -23.87 -1.90
CA ALA A 306 23.81 -24.97 -1.47
C ALA A 306 24.64 -26.24 -1.63
N ASP A 307 24.98 -26.87 -0.51
CA ASP A 307 25.79 -28.08 -0.51
C ASP A 307 25.11 -29.02 -1.52
N LYS A 308 25.90 -29.43 -2.52
CA LYS A 308 25.50 -30.46 -3.48
C LYS A 308 24.75 -31.51 -2.69
N ALA A 309 23.55 -31.87 -3.16
CA ALA A 309 22.80 -32.98 -2.60
C ALA A 309 23.79 -34.13 -2.34
N PRO A 310 23.79 -34.70 -1.11
CA PRO A 310 24.68 -35.82 -0.82
C PRO A 310 24.48 -36.87 -1.92
N PRO A 311 25.58 -37.49 -2.40
CA PRO A 311 25.49 -38.50 -3.44
C PRO A 311 24.43 -39.52 -3.01
N THR A 312 23.45 -39.73 -3.88
CA THR A 312 22.47 -40.81 -3.70
C THR A 312 23.27 -42.10 -3.64
N ASP A 313 23.36 -42.69 -2.45
CA ASP A 313 24.02 -43.98 -2.25
C ASP A 313 23.40 -44.98 -3.23
N GLU A 314 24.25 -45.57 -4.08
CA GLU A 314 23.89 -46.68 -4.94
C GLU A 314 23.28 -47.81 -4.09
N PRO A 315 22.18 -48.43 -4.51
CA PRO A 315 21.63 -49.59 -3.82
C PRO A 315 22.62 -50.76 -3.91
N SER A 316 23.23 -51.08 -2.76
CA SER A 316 24.09 -52.24 -2.57
C SER A 316 23.35 -53.51 -3.00
N THR A 317 23.85 -54.17 -4.05
CA THR A 317 23.33 -55.47 -4.49
C THR A 317 23.69 -56.53 -3.44
N PRO A 318 22.75 -57.36 -2.95
CA PRO A 318 23.07 -58.43 -2.02
C PRO A 318 23.87 -59.54 -2.73
N PRO A 319 24.83 -60.19 -2.04
CA PRO A 319 25.56 -61.31 -2.60
C PRO A 319 24.63 -62.49 -2.85
N SER A 320 24.76 -63.11 -4.01
CA SER A 320 24.10 -64.38 -4.34
C SER A 320 24.82 -65.51 -3.61
N ASP A 321 24.12 -66.15 -2.66
CA ASP A 321 24.58 -67.40 -2.06
C ASP A 321 24.35 -68.54 -3.06
N THR A 322 25.45 -69.09 -3.59
CA THR A 322 25.49 -70.44 -4.16
C THR A 322 25.87 -71.44 -3.07
N ASN A 323 24.91 -72.26 -2.67
CA ASN A 323 25.07 -73.69 -2.35
C ASN A 323 23.70 -74.37 -2.32
#